data_AF-A0A5C6FJZ9-F1
#
_entry.id   AF-A0A5C6FJZ9-F1
#
_cell.length_a   1.000
_cell.length_b   1.000
_cell.length_c   1.000
_cell.angle_alpha   90.00
_cell.angle_beta   90.00
_cell.angle_gamma   90.00
#
_symmetry.space_group_name_H-M   'P 1'
#
loop_
_entity.id
_entity.type
_entity.pdbx_description
1 polymer ?
#
loop_
_entity_poly.entity_id
_entity_poly.type
_entity_poly.pdbx_seq_one_letter_code
_entity_poly.pdbx_strand_id
1 'polypeptide(L)'
;MSLGVLTSASTTLLGDKPATSTMRIEADNDDAGQAIGWKIYDGDTLVAGYLIDSHGKPVVYPVIGPSGQAMTRQYPIEDALATEAKDHQHHRSMWMTHGEVNDFDFWADEKNEGDTVHRSASTGVTDDGAAFIMTKNDWMSPKGERVMSDTRRFTFFRSGDRRVIDCDVILKATDGDVHFGDTKEGTFGVRVAGTMKVDAKLGGVITTADGDTNGKAWGKAAPWVDYSGPVNNKTAGITIHDHPSSYGYPCRWHVRTYGLFAANPFGVSHFTGEEKTRGVVLPAGKHMRLNYRVILHDGGLDEEVAKADQEKFANDPRPPMQ
;
A
#
# COMPACT_ATOMS: atom_id res chain seq x y z
N MET A 1 -44.11 -7.74 -5.97
CA MET A 1 -42.66 -7.90 -5.73
C MET A 1 -41.95 -7.05 -6.77
N SER A 2 -41.36 -5.93 -6.36
CA SER A 2 -40.59 -5.06 -7.26
C SER A 2 -39.17 -5.63 -7.33
N LEU A 3 -38.78 -6.11 -8.51
CA LEU A 3 -37.40 -6.44 -8.81
C LEU A 3 -36.65 -5.12 -8.98
N GLY A 4 -35.86 -4.74 -7.97
CA GLY A 4 -34.95 -3.62 -8.06
C GLY A 4 -33.87 -3.92 -9.11
N VAL A 5 -33.79 -3.08 -10.12
CA VAL A 5 -32.68 -3.05 -11.07
C VAL A 5 -31.46 -2.54 -10.29
N LEU A 6 -30.51 -3.43 -10.01
CA LEU A 6 -29.17 -3.05 -9.57
C LEU A 6 -28.49 -2.36 -10.75
N THR A 7 -28.44 -1.03 -10.71
CA THR A 7 -27.59 -0.24 -11.59
C THR A 7 -26.14 -0.55 -11.23
N SER A 8 -25.45 -1.35 -12.05
CA SER A 8 -23.99 -1.45 -12.03
C SER A 8 -23.43 -0.08 -12.37
N ALA A 9 -22.77 0.57 -11.42
CA ALA A 9 -21.93 1.72 -11.73
C ALA A 9 -20.84 1.22 -12.70
N SER A 10 -20.81 1.77 -13.91
CA SER A 10 -19.75 1.49 -14.88
C SER A 10 -18.50 2.20 -14.38
N THR A 11 -17.56 1.45 -13.83
CA THR A 11 -16.26 1.98 -13.40
C THR A 11 -15.54 2.51 -14.64
N THR A 12 -15.17 3.78 -14.63
CA THR A 12 -14.49 4.40 -15.77
C THR A 12 -13.00 4.07 -15.75
N LEU A 13 -12.42 3.70 -16.92
CA LEU A 13 -10.98 3.48 -17.13
C LEU A 13 -10.13 4.63 -16.57
N LEU A 14 -8.85 4.37 -16.26
CA LEU A 14 -7.99 5.45 -15.78
C LEU A 14 -7.89 6.53 -16.86
N GLY A 15 -8.52 7.68 -16.63
CA GLY A 15 -8.50 8.82 -17.52
C GLY A 15 -7.21 9.64 -17.36
N ASP A 16 -7.13 10.74 -18.08
CA ASP A 16 -6.14 11.78 -17.77
C ASP A 16 -6.46 12.41 -16.42
N LYS A 17 -5.44 12.85 -15.69
CA LYS A 17 -5.64 13.61 -14.46
C LYS A 17 -6.47 14.86 -14.76
N PRO A 18 -7.40 15.27 -13.87
CA PRO A 18 -8.27 16.41 -14.14
C PRO A 18 -7.45 17.69 -14.37
N ALA A 19 -7.77 18.43 -15.44
CA ALA A 19 -7.08 19.66 -15.85
C ALA A 19 -7.17 20.81 -14.80
N THR A 20 -8.13 20.73 -13.88
CA THR A 20 -8.17 21.55 -12.67
C THR A 20 -8.29 20.61 -11.49
N SER A 21 -7.21 20.50 -10.72
CA SER A 21 -7.18 19.71 -9.51
C SER A 21 -7.36 20.61 -8.29
N THR A 22 -8.17 20.12 -7.36
CA THR A 22 -8.40 20.69 -6.04
C THR A 22 -7.53 20.03 -4.98
N MET A 23 -6.55 19.22 -5.39
CA MET A 23 -5.66 18.52 -4.46
C MET A 23 -4.79 19.52 -3.71
N ARG A 24 -4.73 19.39 -2.38
CA ARG A 24 -3.84 20.17 -1.51
C ARG A 24 -3.24 19.29 -0.42
N ILE A 25 -2.10 19.73 0.11
CA ILE A 25 -1.37 19.04 1.17
C ILE A 25 -1.14 20.04 2.29
N GLU A 26 -1.39 19.61 3.52
CA GLU A 26 -1.16 20.39 4.72
C GLU A 26 -0.28 19.60 5.68
N ALA A 27 0.73 20.24 6.25
CA ALA A 27 1.52 19.62 7.30
C ALA A 27 0.67 19.44 8.57
N ASP A 28 0.77 18.28 9.19
CA ASP A 28 0.25 18.04 10.53
C ASP A 28 1.42 18.21 11.51
N ASN A 29 1.33 19.20 12.39
CA ASN A 29 2.42 19.58 13.28
C ASN A 29 2.07 19.23 14.72
N ASP A 30 3.07 18.86 15.51
CA ASP A 30 2.96 18.76 16.96
C ASP A 30 2.88 20.15 17.63
N ASP A 31 2.74 20.16 18.96
CA ASP A 31 2.67 21.38 19.77
C ASP A 31 3.94 22.25 19.66
N ALA A 32 5.07 21.69 19.25
CA ALA A 32 6.33 22.40 19.02
C ALA A 32 6.45 22.95 17.59
N GLY A 33 5.45 22.70 16.73
CA GLY A 33 5.44 23.11 15.33
C GLY A 33 6.26 22.21 14.40
N GLN A 34 6.72 21.05 14.89
CA GLN A 34 7.42 20.06 14.07
C GLN A 34 6.40 19.20 13.33
N ALA A 35 6.59 19.06 12.02
CA ALA A 35 5.74 18.18 11.21
C ALA A 35 5.88 16.73 11.69
N ILE A 36 4.75 16.14 12.08
CA ILE A 36 4.55 14.72 12.42
C ILE A 36 3.85 13.94 11.30
N GLY A 37 3.45 14.65 10.24
CA GLY A 37 2.79 14.05 9.09
C GLY A 37 2.26 15.08 8.11
N TRP A 38 1.45 14.61 7.17
CA TRP A 38 0.72 15.45 6.23
C TRP A 38 -0.68 14.93 5.99
N LYS A 39 -1.63 15.85 5.82
CA LYS A 39 -3.00 15.59 5.42
C LYS A 39 -3.17 15.97 3.96
N ILE A 40 -3.77 15.07 3.18
CA ILE A 40 -4.04 15.24 1.76
C ILE A 40 -5.52 15.47 1.59
N TYR A 41 -5.89 16.55 0.93
CA TYR A 41 -7.28 16.91 0.65
C TYR A 41 -7.55 17.00 -0.83
N ASP A 42 -8.80 16.77 -1.19
CA ASP A 42 -9.41 17.04 -2.48
C ASP A 42 -10.51 18.09 -2.24
N GLY A 43 -10.20 19.35 -2.54
CA GLY A 43 -10.97 20.50 -2.07
C GLY A 43 -10.97 20.56 -0.54
N ASP A 44 -12.14 20.50 0.07
CA ASP A 44 -12.29 20.51 1.54
C ASP A 44 -12.35 19.10 2.15
N THR A 45 -12.34 18.05 1.32
CA THR A 45 -12.49 16.67 1.79
C THR A 45 -11.13 16.06 2.07
N LEU A 46 -10.91 15.52 3.27
CA LEU A 46 -9.73 14.71 3.59
C LEU A 46 -9.79 13.39 2.82
N VAL A 47 -8.71 13.04 2.13
CA VAL A 47 -8.66 11.83 1.29
C VAL A 47 -7.59 10.84 1.70
N ALA A 48 -6.50 11.34 2.28
CA ALA A 48 -5.47 10.51 2.89
C ALA A 48 -4.70 11.30 3.94
N GLY A 49 -3.97 10.59 4.80
CA GLY A 49 -2.91 11.18 5.61
C GLY A 49 -1.62 10.38 5.49
N TYR A 50 -0.50 10.98 5.87
CA TYR A 50 0.80 10.33 6.00
C TYR A 50 1.35 10.62 7.39
N LEU A 51 1.61 9.58 8.17
CA LEU A 51 2.24 9.68 9.48
C LEU A 51 3.72 9.31 9.33
N ILE A 52 4.61 10.16 9.83
CA ILE A 52 6.06 9.91 9.73
C ILE A 52 6.52 8.78 10.66
N ASP A 53 5.75 8.52 11.71
CA ASP A 53 5.98 7.45 12.67
C ASP A 53 4.65 6.87 13.16
N SER A 54 4.61 5.55 13.24
CA SER A 54 3.54 4.75 13.82
C SER A 54 4.15 3.47 14.38
N HIS A 55 4.81 3.64 15.53
CA HIS A 55 5.59 2.60 16.22
C HIS A 55 6.71 2.04 15.33
N GLY A 56 7.62 2.94 14.93
CA GLY A 56 8.81 2.61 14.16
C GLY A 56 8.59 2.52 12.65
N LYS A 57 7.40 2.93 12.14
CA LYS A 57 7.00 2.72 10.74
C LYS A 57 6.21 3.92 10.20
N PRO A 58 6.66 4.58 9.12
CA PRO A 58 5.83 5.56 8.42
C PRO A 58 4.67 4.86 7.70
N VAL A 59 3.47 5.44 7.77
CA VAL A 59 2.24 4.84 7.22
C VAL A 59 1.38 5.88 6.52
N VAL A 60 0.58 5.44 5.56
CA VAL A 60 -0.51 6.25 5.00
C VAL A 60 -1.78 5.93 5.77
N TYR A 61 -2.27 6.90 6.55
CA TYR A 61 -3.49 6.83 7.33
C TYR A 61 -4.07 8.22 7.57
N PRO A 62 -5.40 8.42 7.43
CA PRO A 62 -6.38 7.46 6.91
C PRO A 62 -6.20 7.23 5.41
N VAL A 63 -6.90 6.23 4.86
CA VAL A 63 -7.07 6.04 3.40
C VAL A 63 -8.57 6.08 3.12
N ILE A 64 -9.02 7.14 2.44
CA ILE A 64 -10.45 7.40 2.22
C ILE A 64 -10.82 7.15 0.77
N GLY A 65 -11.89 6.38 0.54
CA GLY A 65 -12.41 6.01 -0.77
C GLY A 65 -13.12 7.17 -1.49
N PRO A 66 -13.57 6.95 -2.74
CA PRO A 66 -14.20 8.00 -3.54
C PRO A 66 -15.48 8.57 -2.92
N SER A 67 -16.28 7.71 -2.29
CA SER A 67 -17.54 8.07 -1.61
C SER A 67 -17.36 8.34 -0.10
N GLY A 68 -16.14 8.60 0.36
CA GLY A 68 -15.85 8.99 1.75
C GLY A 68 -15.72 7.82 2.74
N GLN A 69 -15.63 6.58 2.26
CA GLN A 69 -15.46 5.40 3.12
C GLN A 69 -14.03 5.31 3.67
N ALA A 70 -13.85 4.93 4.94
CA ALA A 70 -12.54 4.53 5.46
C ALA A 70 -12.18 3.15 4.92
N MET A 71 -11.28 3.10 3.94
CA MET A 71 -10.96 1.89 3.17
C MET A 71 -10.02 0.94 3.93
N THR A 72 -9.25 1.50 4.85
CA THR A 72 -8.34 0.77 5.71
C THR A 72 -8.82 0.74 7.15
N ARG A 73 -8.34 -0.26 7.86
CA ARG A 73 -8.53 -0.40 9.30
C ARG A 73 -7.90 0.78 10.06
N GLN A 74 -8.54 1.24 11.14
CA GLN A 74 -8.00 2.31 12.00
C GLN A 74 -7.11 1.84 13.15
N TYR A 75 -7.40 0.70 13.79
CA TYR A 75 -6.53 0.19 14.84
C TYR A 75 -5.21 -0.37 14.28
N PRO A 76 -4.08 -0.20 15.00
CA PRO A 76 -3.94 0.42 16.32
C PRO A 76 -3.63 1.92 16.31
N ILE A 77 -3.75 2.61 15.17
CA ILE A 77 -3.49 4.05 15.10
C ILE A 77 -4.55 4.81 15.92
N GLU A 78 -5.80 4.36 15.84
CA GLU A 78 -6.89 4.78 16.71
C GLU A 78 -7.50 3.58 17.46
N ASP A 79 -8.45 3.86 18.35
CA ASP A 79 -9.21 2.83 19.05
C ASP A 79 -9.92 1.89 18.06
N ALA A 80 -9.93 0.58 18.35
CA ALA A 80 -10.56 -0.40 17.49
C ALA A 80 -12.08 -0.19 17.39
N LEU A 81 -12.59 -0.15 16.17
CA LEU A 81 -14.03 -0.27 15.92
C LEU A 81 -14.53 -1.67 16.31
N ALA A 82 -15.84 -1.81 16.52
CA ALA A 82 -16.45 -3.10 16.85
C ALA A 82 -16.22 -4.20 15.79
N THR A 83 -15.89 -3.81 14.56
CA THR A 83 -15.60 -4.71 13.42
C THR A 83 -14.12 -5.07 13.31
N GLU A 84 -13.27 -4.53 14.19
CA GLU A 84 -11.82 -4.71 14.20
C GLU A 84 -11.38 -5.55 15.41
N ALA A 85 -10.64 -6.62 15.13
CA ALA A 85 -10.07 -7.48 16.19
C ALA A 85 -8.78 -6.84 16.71
N LYS A 86 -8.50 -6.80 18.01
CA LYS A 86 -7.24 -6.23 18.57
C LYS A 86 -6.02 -7.15 18.35
N ASP A 87 -5.78 -7.53 17.10
CA ASP A 87 -4.73 -8.43 16.62
C ASP A 87 -3.76 -7.70 15.67
N HIS A 88 -2.61 -8.32 15.40
CA HIS A 88 -1.62 -7.90 14.39
C HIS A 88 -1.40 -6.37 14.38
N GLN A 89 -0.96 -5.82 15.52
CA GLN A 89 -0.80 -4.38 15.72
C GLN A 89 0.17 -3.74 14.71
N HIS A 90 1.09 -4.53 14.16
CA HIS A 90 2.00 -4.11 13.10
C HIS A 90 1.33 -3.87 11.73
N HIS A 91 0.09 -4.32 11.50
CA HIS A 91 -0.65 -4.06 10.26
C HIS A 91 -1.40 -2.73 10.33
N ARG A 92 -0.70 -1.64 10.02
CA ARG A 92 -1.16 -0.25 10.22
C ARG A 92 -1.56 0.41 8.90
N SER A 93 -2.86 0.39 8.59
CA SER A 93 -3.45 1.02 7.40
C SER A 93 -2.75 0.64 6.08
N MET A 94 -1.91 1.50 5.51
CA MET A 94 -1.05 1.20 4.36
C MET A 94 0.40 1.53 4.69
N TRP A 95 1.32 0.58 4.49
CA TRP A 95 2.71 0.68 4.93
C TRP A 95 3.68 -0.03 3.98
N MET A 96 4.98 0.19 4.19
CA MET A 96 6.06 -0.46 3.46
C MET A 96 7.14 -0.89 4.45
N THR A 97 7.40 -2.20 4.51
CA THR A 97 8.43 -2.82 5.36
C THR A 97 8.80 -4.23 4.87
N HIS A 98 9.66 -4.99 5.53
CA HIS A 98 9.92 -6.39 5.20
C HIS A 98 10.25 -7.22 6.45
N GLY A 99 9.98 -8.53 6.42
CA GLY A 99 10.13 -9.41 7.59
C GLY A 99 11.57 -9.72 7.99
N GLU A 100 12.54 -9.63 7.09
CA GLU A 100 13.95 -9.84 7.41
C GLU A 100 14.84 -8.97 6.53
N VAL A 101 15.54 -8.01 7.14
CA VAL A 101 16.56 -7.17 6.48
C VAL A 101 17.84 -7.20 7.31
N ASN A 102 18.91 -7.78 6.76
CA ASN A 102 20.17 -8.05 7.47
C ASN A 102 19.96 -8.70 8.84
N ASP A 103 19.18 -9.80 8.88
CA ASP A 103 18.83 -10.58 10.07
C ASP A 103 17.94 -9.84 11.10
N PHE A 104 17.41 -8.66 10.78
CA PHE A 104 16.47 -7.91 11.64
C PHE A 104 15.05 -7.94 11.08
N ASP A 105 14.06 -8.02 11.97
CA ASP A 105 12.64 -7.97 11.59
C ASP A 105 12.16 -6.52 11.52
N PHE A 106 11.66 -6.07 10.37
CA PHE A 106 11.01 -4.75 10.26
C PHE A 106 9.48 -4.87 10.11
N TRP A 107 8.94 -6.09 10.05
CA TRP A 107 7.53 -6.38 9.87
C TRP A 107 6.78 -6.45 11.18
N ALA A 108 7.18 -7.33 12.09
CA ALA A 108 6.49 -7.54 13.37
C ALA A 108 6.78 -6.39 14.35
N ASP A 109 6.03 -6.37 15.46
CA ASP A 109 6.35 -5.52 16.61
C ASP A 109 6.81 -6.45 17.77
N GLU A 110 7.95 -7.12 17.58
CA GLU A 110 8.43 -8.22 18.42
C GLU A 110 9.94 -8.09 18.75
N LYS A 111 10.59 -9.19 19.16
CA LYS A 111 12.02 -9.20 19.47
C LYS A 111 12.84 -9.02 18.20
N ASN A 112 13.99 -8.36 18.34
CA ASN A 112 14.93 -8.11 17.24
C ASN A 112 14.34 -7.24 16.12
N GLU A 113 13.42 -6.34 16.50
CA GLU A 113 12.77 -5.41 15.58
C GLU A 113 13.65 -4.20 15.23
N GLY A 114 13.64 -3.81 13.97
CA GLY A 114 14.21 -2.57 13.47
C GLY A 114 13.15 -1.52 13.16
N ASP A 115 13.57 -0.25 13.19
CA ASP A 115 12.70 0.90 12.92
C ASP A 115 13.00 1.52 11.56
N THR A 116 11.95 1.89 10.82
CA THR A 116 12.05 2.84 9.71
C THR A 116 11.87 4.26 10.25
N VAL A 117 12.96 5.02 10.31
CA VAL A 117 12.97 6.39 10.84
C VAL A 117 12.88 7.40 9.71
N HIS A 118 11.84 8.22 9.75
CA HIS A 118 11.70 9.36 8.85
C HIS A 118 12.84 10.37 9.02
N ARG A 119 13.41 10.86 7.91
CA ARG A 119 14.50 11.85 7.93
C ARG A 119 14.12 13.19 7.33
N SER A 120 13.40 13.18 6.22
CA SER A 120 13.00 14.41 5.53
C SER A 120 11.85 14.13 4.58
N ALA A 121 11.04 15.16 4.31
CA ALA A 121 10.05 15.14 3.26
C ALA A 121 10.14 16.37 2.36
N SER A 122 9.65 16.20 1.13
CA SER A 122 9.23 17.28 0.25
C SER A 122 7.81 16.98 -0.23
N THR A 123 6.93 17.97 -0.15
CA THR A 123 5.54 17.84 -0.57
C THR A 123 5.20 18.87 -1.63
N GLY A 124 4.21 18.60 -2.45
CA GLY A 124 3.72 19.59 -3.41
C GLY A 124 2.55 19.09 -4.24
N VAL A 125 2.15 19.91 -5.18
CA VAL A 125 1.17 19.58 -6.21
C VAL A 125 1.87 19.70 -7.55
N THR A 126 1.77 18.66 -8.38
CA THR A 126 2.33 18.66 -9.74
C THR A 126 1.51 19.54 -10.68
N ASP A 127 2.08 19.90 -11.82
CA ASP A 127 1.39 20.73 -12.83
C ASP A 127 0.11 20.09 -13.36
N ASP A 128 0.06 18.74 -13.37
CA ASP A 128 -1.13 17.95 -13.72
C ASP A 128 -2.08 17.72 -12.52
N GLY A 129 -1.86 18.44 -11.43
CA GLY A 129 -2.78 18.50 -10.29
C GLY A 129 -2.69 17.36 -9.30
N ALA A 130 -1.71 16.46 -9.37
CA ALA A 130 -1.55 15.42 -8.35
C ALA A 130 -0.81 15.94 -7.12
N ALA A 131 -1.34 15.67 -5.92
CA ALA A 131 -0.61 15.90 -4.68
C ALA A 131 0.47 14.83 -4.52
N PHE A 132 1.68 15.17 -4.08
CA PHE A 132 2.70 14.19 -3.75
C PHE A 132 3.40 14.47 -2.41
N ILE A 133 3.84 13.39 -1.78
CA ILE A 133 4.76 13.39 -0.64
C ILE A 133 5.94 12.52 -1.02
N MET A 134 7.14 13.08 -1.00
CA MET A 134 8.38 12.34 -1.18
C MET A 134 9.14 12.33 0.14
N THR A 135 9.51 11.17 0.63
CA THR A 135 10.19 10.98 1.91
C THR A 135 11.52 10.27 1.73
N LYS A 136 12.47 10.57 2.61
CA LYS A 136 13.69 9.80 2.81
C LYS A 136 13.65 9.19 4.20
N ASN A 137 13.92 7.90 4.30
CA ASN A 137 13.83 7.16 5.55
C ASN A 137 15.06 6.28 5.71
N ASP A 138 15.49 6.09 6.96
CA ASP A 138 16.56 5.17 7.32
C ASP A 138 15.97 3.94 8.00
N TRP A 139 16.48 2.76 7.67
CA TRP A 139 16.13 1.51 8.33
C TRP A 139 17.20 1.23 9.39
N MET A 140 16.81 1.26 10.65
CA MET A 140 17.68 1.19 11.81
C MET A 140 17.55 -0.19 12.46
N SER A 141 18.68 -0.80 12.80
CA SER A 141 18.72 -2.02 13.60
C SER A 141 18.25 -1.75 15.04
N PRO A 142 17.91 -2.79 15.82
CA PRO A 142 17.61 -2.64 17.25
C PRO A 142 18.74 -2.01 18.08
N LYS A 143 19.96 -1.96 17.54
CA LYS A 143 21.13 -1.33 18.18
C LYS A 143 21.31 0.15 17.80
N GLY A 144 20.42 0.69 16.96
CA GLY A 144 20.50 2.07 16.47
C GLY A 144 21.48 2.28 15.30
N GLU A 145 21.92 1.19 14.65
CA GLU A 145 22.81 1.26 13.48
C GLU A 145 21.97 1.29 12.21
N ARG A 146 22.31 2.16 11.25
CA ARG A 146 21.59 2.18 9.97
C ARG A 146 22.00 0.97 9.13
N VAL A 147 21.01 0.22 8.67
CA VAL A 147 21.16 -0.95 7.82
C VAL A 147 21.07 -0.55 6.35
N MET A 148 20.11 0.32 6.03
CA MET A 148 19.86 0.81 4.68
C MET A 148 19.05 2.11 4.74
N SER A 149 18.78 2.70 3.58
CA SER A 149 17.81 3.79 3.47
C SER A 149 16.86 3.57 2.30
N ASP A 150 15.77 4.33 2.28
CA ASP A 150 14.87 4.37 1.14
C ASP A 150 14.47 5.79 0.76
N THR A 151 13.89 5.89 -0.43
CA THR A 151 13.15 7.07 -0.86
C THR A 151 11.80 6.61 -1.38
N ARG A 152 10.73 7.19 -0.83
CA ARG A 152 9.35 6.83 -1.16
C ARG A 152 8.65 8.06 -1.72
N ARG A 153 7.95 7.93 -2.84
CA ARG A 153 7.03 8.94 -3.35
C ARG A 153 5.62 8.36 -3.38
N PHE A 154 4.73 9.00 -2.63
CA PHE A 154 3.29 8.78 -2.69
C PHE A 154 2.66 9.90 -3.50
N THR A 155 1.97 9.58 -4.59
CA THR A 155 1.29 10.57 -5.45
C THR A 155 -0.20 10.28 -5.48
N PHE A 156 -1.00 11.23 -5.03
CA PHE A 156 -2.44 11.14 -4.84
C PHE A 156 -3.15 11.95 -5.92
N PHE A 157 -4.10 11.33 -6.61
CA PHE A 157 -4.90 12.00 -7.63
C PHE A 157 -6.25 11.32 -7.83
N ARG A 158 -7.15 12.02 -8.51
CA ARG A 158 -8.40 11.45 -9.02
C ARG A 158 -8.21 10.95 -10.43
N SER A 159 -8.92 9.88 -10.76
CA SER A 159 -9.12 9.46 -12.12
C SER A 159 -10.58 9.04 -12.29
N GLY A 160 -11.36 9.88 -12.97
CA GLY A 160 -12.82 9.72 -13.03
C GLY A 160 -13.45 9.77 -11.64
N ASP A 161 -14.20 8.73 -11.31
CA ASP A 161 -14.86 8.49 -10.02
C ASP A 161 -13.99 7.73 -9.01
N ARG A 162 -12.70 7.51 -9.31
CA ARG A 162 -11.78 6.75 -8.47
C ARG A 162 -10.69 7.62 -7.86
N ARG A 163 -10.12 7.12 -6.77
CA ARG A 163 -8.93 7.72 -6.14
C ARG A 163 -7.74 6.81 -6.36
N VAL A 164 -6.61 7.40 -6.69
CA VAL A 164 -5.39 6.67 -7.04
C VAL A 164 -4.25 7.14 -6.15
N ILE A 165 -3.45 6.18 -5.67
CA ILE A 165 -2.21 6.42 -4.94
C ILE A 165 -1.09 5.66 -5.65
N ASP A 166 -0.26 6.39 -6.40
CA ASP A 166 0.98 5.84 -6.94
C ASP A 166 2.03 5.82 -5.83
N CYS A 167 2.67 4.68 -5.65
CA CYS A 167 3.63 4.38 -4.61
C CYS A 167 4.94 3.94 -5.26
N ASP A 168 5.86 4.87 -5.50
CA ASP A 168 7.17 4.56 -6.04
C ASP A 168 8.21 4.53 -4.92
N VAL A 169 8.97 3.44 -4.82
CA VAL A 169 9.97 3.24 -3.76
C VAL A 169 11.32 2.87 -4.35
N ILE A 170 12.38 3.50 -3.85
CA ILE A 170 13.77 3.11 -4.09
C ILE A 170 14.37 2.63 -2.77
N LEU A 171 14.70 1.34 -2.71
CA LEU A 171 15.48 0.72 -1.64
C LEU A 171 16.97 0.90 -1.96
N LYS A 172 17.79 1.35 -1.00
CA LYS A 172 19.20 1.72 -1.21
C LYS A 172 20.12 1.05 -0.19
N ALA A 173 21.09 0.30 -0.67
CA ALA A 173 22.13 -0.31 0.16
C ALA A 173 23.21 0.72 0.53
N THR A 174 22.92 1.57 1.52
CA THR A 174 23.77 2.73 1.87
C THR A 174 24.91 2.42 2.81
N ASP A 175 24.80 1.36 3.63
CA ASP A 175 25.72 1.10 4.75
C ASP A 175 26.33 -0.31 4.68
N GLY A 176 26.34 -0.90 3.48
CA GLY A 176 26.83 -2.25 3.21
C GLY A 176 25.90 -3.01 2.28
N ASP A 177 26.17 -4.30 2.09
CA ASP A 177 25.22 -5.19 1.42
C ASP A 177 23.94 -5.29 2.27
N VAL A 178 22.80 -5.33 1.58
CA VAL A 178 21.49 -5.50 2.22
C VAL A 178 20.88 -6.81 1.77
N HIS A 179 20.64 -7.70 2.72
CA HIS A 179 20.03 -8.99 2.54
C HIS A 179 18.55 -8.92 2.93
N PHE A 180 17.68 -9.13 1.95
CA PHE A 180 16.24 -9.30 2.15
C PHE A 180 15.94 -10.80 2.22
N GLY A 181 15.49 -11.28 3.38
CA GLY A 181 15.24 -12.71 3.60
C GLY A 181 14.03 -13.25 2.82
N ASP A 182 14.06 -14.54 2.49
CA ASP A 182 12.91 -15.23 1.91
C ASP A 182 11.84 -15.51 2.99
N THR A 183 11.02 -14.49 3.25
CA THR A 183 9.96 -14.49 4.25
C THR A 183 8.61 -14.23 3.60
N LYS A 184 7.52 -14.74 4.19
CA LYS A 184 6.16 -14.41 3.71
C LYS A 184 5.78 -12.98 4.07
N GLU A 185 6.39 -12.44 5.13
CA GLU A 185 6.24 -11.10 5.67
C GLU A 185 6.84 -10.05 4.73
N GLY A 186 6.02 -9.51 3.83
CA GLY A 186 6.46 -8.44 2.96
C GLY A 186 5.36 -7.96 2.03
N THR A 187 5.53 -6.84 1.35
CA THR A 187 6.49 -5.75 1.61
C THR A 187 5.74 -4.42 1.59
N PHE A 188 4.95 -4.19 0.53
CA PHE A 188 3.97 -3.11 0.48
C PHE A 188 2.60 -3.64 0.92
N GLY A 189 2.12 -3.20 2.08
CA GLY A 189 0.94 -3.77 2.75
C GLY A 189 -0.20 -2.79 2.91
N VAL A 190 -1.42 -3.32 2.83
CA VAL A 190 -2.68 -2.67 3.17
C VAL A 190 -3.43 -3.58 4.15
N ARG A 191 -3.98 -3.00 5.21
CA ARG A 191 -4.92 -3.65 6.15
C ARG A 191 -6.29 -3.07 5.86
N VAL A 192 -7.11 -3.86 5.15
CA VAL A 192 -8.45 -3.40 4.72
C VAL A 192 -9.38 -3.17 5.90
N ALA A 193 -10.42 -2.36 5.68
CA ALA A 193 -11.47 -2.09 6.66
C ALA A 193 -12.07 -3.37 7.25
N GLY A 194 -12.47 -3.31 8.54
CA GLY A 194 -12.96 -4.47 9.28
C GLY A 194 -14.14 -5.20 8.61
N THR A 195 -15.04 -4.47 7.97
CA THR A 195 -16.20 -5.03 7.27
C THR A 195 -15.88 -5.62 5.91
N MET A 196 -14.77 -5.20 5.28
CA MET A 196 -14.35 -5.66 3.95
C MET A 196 -13.72 -7.05 3.98
N LYS A 197 -13.22 -7.52 5.13
CA LYS A 197 -12.57 -8.83 5.28
C LYS A 197 -13.47 -9.98 4.79
N VAL A 198 -12.91 -10.92 4.04
CA VAL A 198 -13.57 -12.19 3.68
C VAL A 198 -14.03 -12.93 4.95
N ASP A 199 -13.22 -12.90 6.01
CA ASP A 199 -13.54 -13.57 7.27
C ASP A 199 -14.58 -12.86 8.13
N ALA A 200 -14.93 -11.61 7.81
CA ALA A 200 -16.10 -10.96 8.41
C ALA A 200 -17.41 -11.59 7.94
N LYS A 201 -17.40 -12.38 6.85
CA LYS A 201 -18.58 -13.03 6.25
C LYS A 201 -19.70 -12.04 5.88
N LEU A 202 -19.31 -10.81 5.52
CA LEU A 202 -20.23 -9.76 5.05
C LEU A 202 -20.22 -9.60 3.51
N GLY A 203 -19.47 -10.43 2.79
CA GLY A 203 -19.38 -10.38 1.32
C GLY A 203 -18.04 -9.84 0.79
N GLY A 204 -16.99 -9.81 1.61
CA GLY A 204 -15.63 -9.54 1.14
C GLY A 204 -15.10 -10.62 0.21
N VAL A 205 -14.36 -10.22 -0.82
CA VAL A 205 -13.74 -11.09 -1.83
C VAL A 205 -12.36 -10.56 -2.20
N ILE A 206 -11.41 -11.48 -2.34
CA ILE A 206 -10.10 -11.22 -2.96
C ILE A 206 -10.11 -11.89 -4.34
N THR A 207 -9.60 -11.22 -5.37
CA THR A 207 -9.46 -11.77 -6.72
C THR A 207 -8.11 -11.39 -7.32
N THR A 208 -7.37 -12.36 -7.87
CA THR A 208 -6.14 -12.09 -8.64
C THR A 208 -6.44 -11.89 -10.12
N ALA A 209 -5.46 -11.39 -10.87
CA ALA A 209 -5.54 -11.28 -12.34
C ALA A 209 -5.85 -12.59 -13.08
N ASP A 210 -5.54 -13.75 -12.48
CA ASP A 210 -5.82 -15.08 -13.06
C ASP A 210 -7.14 -15.68 -12.55
N GLY A 211 -7.92 -14.93 -11.77
CA GLY A 211 -9.21 -15.35 -11.23
C GLY A 211 -9.13 -16.23 -9.96
N ASP A 212 -7.96 -16.37 -9.35
CA ASP A 212 -7.85 -17.03 -8.04
C ASP A 212 -8.53 -16.17 -6.98
N THR A 213 -9.37 -16.78 -6.14
CA THR A 213 -10.16 -16.06 -5.15
C THR A 213 -9.86 -16.44 -3.70
N ASN A 214 -9.97 -15.45 -2.82
CA ASN A 214 -9.87 -15.60 -1.36
C ASN A 214 -8.59 -16.36 -0.93
N GLY A 215 -8.71 -17.44 -0.17
CA GLY A 215 -7.56 -18.22 0.27
C GLY A 215 -6.70 -18.79 -0.87
N LYS A 216 -7.25 -18.94 -2.09
CA LYS A 216 -6.50 -19.41 -3.26
C LYS A 216 -5.60 -18.32 -3.86
N ALA A 217 -5.86 -17.05 -3.57
CA ALA A 217 -5.04 -15.92 -4.02
C ALA A 217 -3.70 -15.84 -3.29
N TRP A 218 -3.58 -16.50 -2.13
CA TRP A 218 -2.36 -16.51 -1.34
C TRP A 218 -1.13 -17.01 -2.14
N GLY A 219 -0.07 -16.20 -2.14
CA GLY A 219 1.24 -16.55 -2.70
C GLY A 219 1.28 -16.61 -4.23
N LYS A 220 0.17 -16.30 -4.91
CA LYS A 220 0.11 -16.22 -6.37
C LYS A 220 0.93 -15.03 -6.86
N ALA A 221 1.65 -15.23 -7.95
CA ALA A 221 2.25 -14.13 -8.69
C ALA A 221 1.17 -13.54 -9.59
N ALA A 222 0.93 -12.23 -9.51
CA ALA A 222 -0.09 -11.58 -10.33
C ALA A 222 0.27 -10.11 -10.55
N PRO A 223 0.02 -9.54 -11.75
CA PRO A 223 0.28 -8.13 -12.03
C PRO A 223 -0.64 -7.19 -11.23
N TRP A 224 -1.80 -7.68 -10.79
CA TRP A 224 -2.68 -6.99 -9.87
C TRP A 224 -3.49 -7.99 -9.04
N VAL A 225 -3.96 -7.51 -7.89
CA VAL A 225 -4.95 -8.18 -7.04
C VAL A 225 -5.96 -7.14 -6.61
N ASP A 226 -7.22 -7.56 -6.48
CA ASP A 226 -8.30 -6.76 -5.93
C ASP A 226 -8.79 -7.33 -4.59
N TYR A 227 -9.14 -6.44 -3.67
CA TYR A 227 -9.87 -6.75 -2.45
C TYR A 227 -11.09 -5.83 -2.34
N SER A 228 -12.27 -6.40 -2.59
CA SER A 228 -13.56 -5.71 -2.56
C SER A 228 -14.45 -6.24 -1.44
N GLY A 229 -15.31 -5.39 -0.89
CA GLY A 229 -16.27 -5.77 0.14
C GLY A 229 -17.07 -4.60 0.69
N PRO A 230 -17.96 -4.84 1.66
CA PRO A 230 -18.77 -3.78 2.23
C PRO A 230 -17.96 -2.88 3.17
N VAL A 231 -18.17 -1.57 3.05
CA VAL A 231 -17.74 -0.52 3.98
C VAL A 231 -18.87 0.50 4.11
N ASN A 232 -19.32 0.78 5.34
CA ASN A 232 -20.46 1.68 5.60
C ASN A 232 -21.72 1.34 4.76
N ASN A 233 -22.07 0.06 4.68
CA ASN A 233 -23.22 -0.47 3.91
C ASN A 233 -23.18 -0.25 2.38
N LYS A 234 -22.02 0.12 1.83
CA LYS A 234 -21.78 0.18 0.38
C LYS A 234 -20.63 -0.77 0.01
N THR A 235 -20.66 -1.35 -1.18
CA THR A 235 -19.50 -2.09 -1.69
C THR A 235 -18.45 -1.10 -2.18
N ALA A 236 -17.20 -1.33 -1.81
CA ALA A 236 -16.03 -0.61 -2.31
C ALA A 236 -14.86 -1.60 -2.42
N GLY A 237 -13.81 -1.22 -3.16
CA GLY A 237 -12.65 -2.06 -3.35
C GLY A 237 -11.34 -1.31 -3.43
N ILE A 238 -10.28 -2.09 -3.23
CA ILE A 238 -8.88 -1.68 -3.34
C ILE A 238 -8.23 -2.64 -4.32
N THR A 239 -7.80 -2.11 -5.46
CA THR A 239 -6.98 -2.86 -6.41
C THR A 239 -5.54 -2.37 -6.30
N ILE A 240 -4.58 -3.27 -6.09
CA ILE A 240 -3.15 -2.94 -6.08
C ILE A 240 -2.52 -3.54 -7.33
N HIS A 241 -1.89 -2.68 -8.12
CA HIS A 241 -1.15 -3.01 -9.34
C HIS A 241 0.34 -2.99 -9.07
N ASP A 242 1.07 -3.97 -9.61
CA ASP A 242 2.52 -4.03 -9.62
C ASP A 242 3.05 -3.57 -10.99
N HIS A 243 4.14 -2.81 -11.00
CA HIS A 243 4.72 -2.27 -12.23
C HIS A 243 5.81 -3.21 -12.80
N PRO A 244 5.94 -3.40 -14.13
CA PRO A 244 7.02 -4.20 -14.74
C PRO A 244 8.46 -3.77 -14.44
N SER A 245 8.65 -2.55 -13.93
CA SER A 245 9.96 -2.05 -13.49
C SER A 245 10.23 -2.25 -11.99
N SER A 246 9.29 -2.85 -11.26
CA SER A 246 9.53 -3.35 -9.91
C SER A 246 10.48 -4.54 -9.94
N TYR A 247 11.34 -4.66 -8.93
CA TYR A 247 12.02 -5.90 -8.65
C TYR A 247 10.98 -7.01 -8.39
N GLY A 248 11.17 -8.18 -9.00
CA GLY A 248 10.33 -9.34 -8.79
C GLY A 248 8.99 -9.33 -9.54
N TYR A 249 8.79 -8.44 -10.52
CA TYR A 249 7.53 -8.39 -11.28
C TYR A 249 7.22 -9.68 -12.08
N PRO A 250 5.94 -10.12 -12.13
CA PRO A 250 4.91 -9.76 -11.17
C PRO A 250 5.23 -10.36 -9.79
N CYS A 251 5.17 -9.55 -8.75
CA CYS A 251 5.45 -10.03 -7.39
C CYS A 251 4.38 -11.04 -6.91
N ARG A 252 4.71 -11.76 -5.83
CA ARG A 252 3.78 -12.67 -5.17
C ARG A 252 2.96 -11.94 -4.11
N TRP A 253 1.74 -12.40 -3.86
CA TRP A 253 0.82 -11.70 -2.97
C TRP A 253 0.66 -12.38 -1.61
N HIS A 254 1.09 -11.69 -0.56
CA HIS A 254 0.85 -12.00 0.85
C HIS A 254 -0.58 -11.57 1.25
N VAL A 255 -1.60 -12.09 0.57
CA VAL A 255 -3.02 -11.71 0.77
C VAL A 255 -3.79 -12.72 1.63
N ARG A 256 -4.58 -12.23 2.58
CA ARG A 256 -5.26 -13.04 3.60
C ARG A 256 -6.73 -12.69 3.74
N THR A 257 -7.55 -13.70 3.96
CA THR A 257 -9.00 -13.56 4.21
C THR A 257 -9.33 -12.75 5.46
N TYR A 258 -8.39 -12.63 6.40
CA TYR A 258 -8.52 -11.78 7.58
C TYR A 258 -8.19 -10.30 7.33
N GLY A 259 -7.86 -9.91 6.09
CA GLY A 259 -7.74 -8.51 5.68
C GLY A 259 -6.33 -7.95 5.53
N LEU A 260 -5.29 -8.79 5.65
CA LEU A 260 -3.96 -8.39 5.18
C LEU A 260 -3.91 -8.50 3.66
N PHE A 261 -3.40 -7.47 3.01
CA PHE A 261 -3.29 -7.39 1.57
C PHE A 261 -1.94 -6.79 1.21
N ALA A 262 -0.93 -7.62 0.93
CA ALA A 262 0.43 -7.14 0.71
C ALA A 262 1.11 -7.76 -0.53
N ALA A 263 1.84 -6.93 -1.25
CA ALA A 263 2.69 -7.32 -2.38
C ALA A 263 4.09 -7.69 -1.84
N ASN A 264 4.56 -8.91 -2.11
CA ASN A 264 5.83 -9.45 -1.62
C ASN A 264 6.72 -9.89 -2.81
N PRO A 265 7.74 -9.09 -3.18
CA PRO A 265 8.68 -9.42 -4.26
C PRO A 265 9.86 -10.30 -3.81
N PHE A 266 10.01 -10.59 -2.51
CA PHE A 266 11.18 -11.29 -1.95
C PHE A 266 10.86 -12.72 -1.48
N GLY A 267 9.64 -12.94 -0.99
CA GLY A 267 9.19 -14.26 -0.55
C GLY A 267 8.93 -15.19 -1.73
N VAL A 268 9.52 -16.38 -1.70
CA VAL A 268 9.32 -17.44 -2.71
C VAL A 268 8.97 -18.75 -2.02
N SER A 269 9.88 -19.30 -1.21
CA SER A 269 9.74 -20.64 -0.62
C SER A 269 8.48 -20.78 0.25
N HIS A 270 8.12 -19.74 1.00
CA HIS A 270 6.89 -19.74 1.80
C HIS A 270 5.59 -19.80 0.97
N PHE A 271 5.64 -19.41 -0.31
CA PHE A 271 4.49 -19.41 -1.21
C PHE A 271 4.46 -20.62 -2.13
N THR A 272 5.61 -21.11 -2.58
CA THR A 272 5.72 -22.23 -3.53
C THR A 272 5.88 -23.58 -2.83
N GLY A 273 6.33 -23.59 -1.58
CA GLY A 273 6.73 -24.82 -0.87
C GLY A 273 8.05 -25.40 -1.38
N GLU A 274 8.79 -24.66 -2.20
CA GLU A 274 10.15 -25.01 -2.63
C GLU A 274 11.15 -24.84 -1.49
N GLU A 275 12.39 -25.32 -1.69
CA GLU A 275 13.44 -25.21 -0.69
C GLU A 275 13.69 -23.75 -0.29
N LYS A 276 13.87 -23.51 1.02
CA LYS A 276 14.11 -22.18 1.56
C LYS A 276 15.35 -21.58 0.90
N THR A 277 15.17 -20.48 0.18
CA THR A 277 16.28 -19.71 -0.35
C THR A 277 16.86 -18.81 0.74
N ARG A 278 18.07 -18.28 0.54
CA ARG A 278 18.60 -17.27 1.46
C ARG A 278 17.84 -15.94 1.32
N GLY A 279 17.21 -15.69 0.17
CA GLY A 279 16.61 -14.41 -0.16
C GLY A 279 17.47 -13.65 -1.17
N VAL A 280 17.43 -12.33 -1.13
CA VAL A 280 17.99 -11.43 -2.14
C VAL A 280 19.02 -10.51 -1.53
N VAL A 281 20.22 -10.45 -2.12
CA VAL A 281 21.24 -9.48 -1.73
C VAL A 281 21.21 -8.29 -2.69
N LEU A 282 21.02 -7.09 -2.13
CA LEU A 282 21.28 -5.81 -2.79
C LEU A 282 22.72 -5.37 -2.44
N PRO A 283 23.65 -5.36 -3.40
CA PRO A 283 25.04 -5.02 -3.12
C PRO A 283 25.21 -3.56 -2.67
N ALA A 284 26.21 -3.31 -1.83
CA ALA A 284 26.56 -1.98 -1.34
C ALA A 284 26.63 -0.94 -2.48
N GLY A 285 26.01 0.22 -2.25
CA GLY A 285 25.93 1.33 -3.21
C GLY A 285 24.95 1.11 -4.37
N LYS A 286 24.24 -0.04 -4.42
CA LYS A 286 23.18 -0.28 -5.39
C LYS A 286 21.81 0.09 -4.82
N HIS A 287 20.84 0.17 -5.73
CA HIS A 287 19.46 0.42 -5.41
C HIS A 287 18.56 -0.49 -6.25
N MET A 288 17.33 -0.71 -5.78
CA MET A 288 16.27 -1.37 -6.53
C MET A 288 14.96 -0.59 -6.40
N ARG A 289 14.05 -0.78 -7.36
CA ARG A 289 12.75 -0.12 -7.37
C ARG A 289 11.64 -1.10 -7.05
N LEU A 290 10.64 -0.62 -6.33
CA LEU A 290 9.34 -1.23 -6.16
C LEU A 290 8.30 -0.15 -6.47
N ASN A 291 7.43 -0.38 -7.44
CA ASN A 291 6.44 0.62 -7.85
C ASN A 291 5.06 -0.02 -7.90
N TYR A 292 4.14 0.55 -7.13
CA TYR A 292 2.77 0.07 -7.02
C TYR A 292 1.79 1.19 -7.35
N ARG A 293 0.60 0.84 -7.82
CA ARG A 293 -0.54 1.75 -7.93
C ARG A 293 -1.70 1.17 -7.14
N VAL A 294 -2.20 1.93 -6.18
CA VAL A 294 -3.39 1.59 -5.40
C VAL A 294 -4.57 2.36 -5.97
N ILE A 295 -5.60 1.65 -6.39
CA ILE A 295 -6.84 2.24 -6.90
C ILE A 295 -7.95 1.94 -5.90
N LEU A 296 -8.56 3.00 -5.37
CA LEU A 296 -9.74 2.93 -4.53
C LEU A 296 -10.96 3.20 -5.41
N HIS A 297 -11.91 2.27 -5.42
CA HIS A 297 -13.11 2.37 -6.26
C HIS A 297 -14.37 2.03 -5.45
N ASP A 298 -15.50 2.58 -5.90
CA ASP A 298 -16.81 2.13 -5.46
C ASP A 298 -17.20 0.86 -6.22
N GLY A 299 -18.13 0.07 -5.68
CA GLY A 299 -18.52 -1.20 -6.26
C GLY A 299 -17.51 -2.33 -6.02
N GLY A 300 -17.80 -3.50 -6.60
CA GLY A 300 -16.86 -4.61 -6.64
C GLY A 300 -15.93 -4.53 -7.85
N LEU A 301 -15.02 -5.49 -7.96
CA LEU A 301 -14.10 -5.62 -9.09
C LEU A 301 -14.83 -5.60 -10.45
N ASP A 302 -14.33 -4.78 -11.36
CA ASP A 302 -14.52 -4.89 -12.81
C ASP A 302 -13.20 -5.36 -13.42
N GLU A 303 -13.15 -6.62 -13.85
CA GLU A 303 -11.91 -7.28 -14.31
C GLU A 303 -11.34 -6.65 -15.58
N GLU A 304 -12.20 -6.22 -16.51
CA GLU A 304 -11.77 -5.59 -17.76
C GLU A 304 -11.16 -4.21 -17.48
N VAL A 305 -11.75 -3.46 -16.53
CA VAL A 305 -11.19 -2.19 -16.07
C VAL A 305 -9.85 -2.39 -15.38
N ALA A 306 -9.74 -3.35 -14.45
CA ALA A 306 -8.47 -3.64 -13.76
C ALA A 306 -7.37 -4.05 -14.75
N LYS A 307 -7.71 -4.86 -15.75
CA LYS A 307 -6.78 -5.24 -16.82
C LYS A 307 -6.30 -4.02 -17.62
N ALA A 308 -7.22 -3.17 -18.06
CA ALA A 308 -6.86 -1.98 -18.84
C ALA A 308 -6.06 -0.96 -18.00
N ASP A 309 -6.36 -0.82 -16.71
CA ASP A 309 -5.57 0.03 -15.80
C ASP A 309 -4.16 -0.52 -15.59
N GLN A 310 -4.00 -1.85 -15.53
CA GLN A 310 -2.69 -2.48 -15.49
C GLN A 310 -1.90 -2.21 -16.78
N GLU A 311 -2.54 -2.35 -17.95
CA GLU A 311 -1.91 -2.05 -19.24
C GLU A 311 -1.45 -0.59 -19.30
N LYS A 312 -2.27 0.35 -18.81
CA LYS A 312 -1.87 1.76 -18.70
C LYS A 312 -0.70 1.93 -17.73
N PHE A 313 -0.84 1.43 -16.51
CA PHE A 313 0.18 1.59 -15.47
C PHE A 313 1.53 1.00 -15.89
N ALA A 314 1.54 -0.16 -16.53
CA ALA A 314 2.74 -0.82 -17.03
C ALA A 314 3.55 0.01 -18.04
N ASN A 315 2.89 0.96 -18.72
CA ASN A 315 3.50 1.86 -19.69
C ASN A 315 3.74 3.28 -19.15
N ASP A 316 3.23 3.60 -17.95
CA ASP A 316 3.39 4.93 -17.35
C ASP A 316 4.85 5.11 -16.87
N PRO A 317 5.58 6.14 -17.33
CA PRO A 317 6.95 6.38 -16.91
C PRO A 317 7.03 6.63 -15.41
N ARG A 318 8.00 6.03 -14.74
CA ARG A 318 8.20 6.21 -13.30
C ARG A 318 8.90 7.55 -13.02
N PRO A 319 8.49 8.30 -11.98
CA PRO A 319 9.11 9.59 -11.70
C PRO A 319 10.58 9.42 -11.32
N PRO A 320 11.44 10.40 -11.68
CA PRO A 320 12.79 10.46 -11.17
C PRO A 320 12.74 10.65 -9.65
N MET A 321 13.54 9.87 -8.94
CA MET A 321 13.73 9.96 -7.50
C MET A 321 15.21 9.79 -7.21
N GLN A 322 15.72 10.57 -6.25
CA GLN A 322 17.13 10.56 -5.86
C GLN A 322 17.34 9.75 -4.59
#